data_AF-A0A3B0VKS8-F1
#
_entry.id   AF-A0A3B0VKS8-F1
#
_cell.length_a   1.000
_cell.length_b   1.000
_cell.length_c   1.000
_cell.angle_alpha   90.00
_cell.angle_beta   90.00
_cell.angle_gamma   90.00
#
_symmetry.space_group_name_H-M   'P 1'
#
loop_
_entity.id
_entity.type
_entity.pdbx_description
1 polymer ?
#
loop_
_entity_poly.entity_id
_entity_poly.type
_entity_poly.pdbx_seq_one_letter_code
_entity_poly.pdbx_strand_id
1 'polypeptide(L)'
;MQEQKQENIPATTAWGVNKVVLETALFNAFVHHAIDNRGILTSPRRGRQVATQMLEEIEKFLAFEADEADIALFASLLAEQGMAIVTGTQMMHALLPLLQNAETAVILRLNSFQIHFLEKLANAREGIQQRYQETAQAALQRALHEQLDQQTSLHEAQKQRNDNLNQILHLNAHLSQINDKATLLREAVNGMCVALNIAHVTLFEAAQSPKNWRVITTTAPFLTQ
;
A
#
# COMPACT_ATOMS: atom_id res chain seq x y z
N MET A 1 -33.97 37.59 -47.90
CA MET A 1 -34.59 36.50 -47.12
C MET A 1 -33.81 36.39 -45.83
N GLN A 2 -34.41 36.88 -44.75
CA GLN A 2 -33.78 36.97 -43.43
C GLN A 2 -33.74 35.60 -42.76
N GLU A 3 -32.64 35.40 -42.05
CA GLU A 3 -32.35 34.30 -41.14
C GLU A 3 -33.45 34.12 -40.09
N GLN A 4 -33.85 32.88 -39.84
CA GLN A 4 -34.38 32.49 -38.55
C GLN A 4 -33.44 31.45 -37.95
N LYS A 5 -32.44 31.94 -37.20
CA LYS A 5 -31.78 31.17 -36.16
C LYS A 5 -32.81 30.87 -35.09
N GLN A 6 -33.25 29.63 -35.05
CA GLN A 6 -34.11 29.11 -33.99
C GLN A 6 -33.20 28.66 -32.84
N GLU A 7 -32.79 29.60 -31.98
CA GLU A 7 -32.24 29.31 -30.66
C GLU A 7 -33.26 29.73 -29.62
N ASN A 8 -33.98 28.77 -29.07
CA ASN A 8 -34.65 28.94 -27.79
C ASN A 8 -34.85 27.55 -27.16
N ILE A 9 -33.79 27.07 -26.52
CA ILE A 9 -33.89 26.03 -25.50
C ILE A 9 -34.27 26.77 -24.21
N PRO A 10 -35.43 26.51 -23.58
CA PRO A 10 -35.75 27.14 -22.31
C PRO A 10 -34.75 26.65 -21.27
N ALA A 11 -33.97 27.57 -20.70
CA ALA A 11 -33.13 27.25 -19.56
C ALA A 11 -34.04 26.86 -18.39
N THR A 12 -33.96 25.61 -17.94
CA THR A 12 -34.61 25.17 -16.72
C THR A 12 -34.05 25.98 -15.56
N THR A 13 -34.90 26.78 -14.94
CA THR A 13 -34.56 27.57 -13.76
C THR A 13 -34.83 26.76 -12.50
N ALA A 14 -33.78 26.51 -11.71
CA ALA A 14 -33.88 25.98 -10.36
C ALA A 14 -33.86 27.15 -9.37
N TRP A 15 -34.92 27.28 -8.56
CA TRP A 15 -35.04 28.31 -7.50
C TRP A 15 -34.82 29.75 -7.97
N GLY A 16 -35.24 30.06 -9.20
CA GLY A 16 -35.09 31.40 -9.79
C GLY A 16 -33.72 31.67 -10.43
N VAL A 17 -32.81 30.68 -10.45
CA VAL A 17 -31.49 30.78 -11.10
C VAL A 17 -31.39 29.74 -12.21
N ASN A 18 -30.74 30.10 -13.32
CA ASN A 18 -30.49 29.17 -14.41
C ASN A 18 -29.61 28.00 -13.91
N LYS A 19 -30.07 26.76 -14.14
CA LYS A 19 -29.35 25.54 -13.73
C LYS A 19 -27.89 25.52 -14.20
N VAL A 20 -27.64 25.99 -15.43
CA VAL A 20 -26.29 26.07 -16.01
C VAL A 20 -25.37 27.00 -15.19
N VAL A 21 -25.91 28.07 -14.61
CA VAL A 21 -25.14 29.01 -13.78
C VAL A 21 -24.75 28.36 -12.45
N LEU A 22 -25.67 27.62 -11.83
CA LEU A 22 -25.42 26.89 -10.59
C LEU A 22 -24.37 25.77 -10.81
N GLU A 23 -24.52 24.98 -11.88
CA GLU A 23 -23.54 23.95 -12.24
C GLU A 23 -22.16 24.55 -12.52
N THR A 24 -22.12 25.68 -13.22
CA THR A 24 -20.84 26.35 -13.54
C THR A 24 -20.16 26.87 -12.29
N ALA A 25 -20.91 27.39 -11.31
CA ALA A 25 -20.35 27.83 -10.04
C ALA A 25 -19.77 26.67 -9.22
N LEU A 26 -20.52 25.57 -9.12
CA LEU A 26 -20.05 24.32 -8.48
C LEU A 26 -18.81 23.76 -9.16
N PHE A 27 -18.81 23.73 -10.50
CA PHE A 27 -17.67 23.29 -11.29
C PHE A 27 -16.43 24.16 -11.04
N ASN A 28 -16.59 25.49 -11.09
CA ASN A 28 -15.48 26.40 -10.88
C ASN A 28 -14.89 26.24 -9.47
N ALA A 29 -15.74 26.14 -8.44
CA ALA A 29 -15.30 25.89 -7.08
C ALA A 29 -14.55 24.55 -6.95
N PHE A 30 -15.06 23.49 -7.58
CA PHE A 30 -14.38 22.20 -7.63
C PHE A 30 -13.00 22.30 -8.28
N VAL A 31 -12.88 22.97 -9.44
CA VAL A 31 -11.61 23.06 -10.18
C VAL A 31 -10.56 23.83 -9.39
N HIS A 32 -10.94 24.91 -8.72
CA HIS A 32 -10.01 25.70 -7.89
C HIS A 32 -9.45 24.88 -6.72
N HIS A 33 -10.22 23.93 -6.20
CA HIS A 33 -9.84 23.06 -5.08
C HIS A 33 -9.55 21.60 -5.50
N ALA A 34 -9.39 21.34 -6.79
CA ALA A 34 -9.13 19.98 -7.27
C ALA A 34 -7.81 19.41 -6.73
N ILE A 35 -6.84 20.28 -6.43
CA ILE A 35 -5.56 19.91 -5.84
C ILE A 35 -5.68 19.37 -4.41
N ASP A 36 -6.72 19.77 -3.68
CA ASP A 36 -6.97 19.33 -2.30
C ASP A 36 -7.60 17.92 -2.26
N ASN A 37 -8.21 17.50 -3.37
CA ASN A 37 -8.80 16.17 -3.51
C ASN A 37 -7.74 15.07 -3.60
N ARG A 38 -8.19 13.83 -3.45
CA ARG A 38 -7.37 12.61 -3.62
C ARG A 38 -7.96 11.71 -4.69
N GLY A 39 -7.19 10.69 -5.08
CA GLY A 39 -7.65 9.65 -5.99
C GLY A 39 -8.14 10.21 -7.32
N ILE A 40 -9.33 9.78 -7.74
CA ILE A 40 -9.89 10.09 -9.06
C ILE A 40 -10.39 11.54 -9.18
N LEU A 41 -10.57 12.24 -8.06
CA LEU A 41 -11.10 13.61 -8.01
C LEU A 41 -10.02 14.71 -8.01
N THR A 42 -8.76 14.32 -8.20
CA THR A 42 -7.63 15.26 -8.41
C THR A 42 -7.69 15.98 -9.76
N SER A 43 -8.43 15.43 -10.73
CA SER A 43 -8.49 15.97 -12.08
C SER A 43 -9.69 16.89 -12.29
N PRO A 44 -9.50 18.10 -12.85
CA PRO A 44 -10.59 18.99 -13.27
C PRO A 44 -11.59 18.35 -14.24
N ARG A 45 -11.18 17.30 -14.98
CA ARG A 45 -12.03 16.60 -15.94
C ARG A 45 -13.28 15.98 -15.30
N ARG A 46 -13.20 15.59 -14.03
CA ARG A 46 -14.32 15.04 -13.26
C ARG A 46 -15.22 16.13 -12.66
N GLY A 47 -14.76 17.38 -12.63
CA GLY A 47 -15.47 18.46 -11.96
C GLY A 47 -16.88 18.68 -12.46
N ARG A 48 -17.11 18.60 -13.79
CA ARG A 48 -18.47 18.77 -14.33
C ARG A 48 -19.40 17.65 -13.88
N GLN A 49 -18.93 16.41 -13.90
CA GLN A 49 -19.72 15.27 -13.43
C GLN A 49 -20.10 15.44 -11.96
N VAL A 50 -19.15 15.83 -11.11
CA VAL A 50 -19.38 16.06 -9.68
C VAL A 50 -20.33 17.25 -9.45
N ALA A 51 -20.17 18.33 -10.19
CA ALA A 51 -21.03 19.51 -10.10
C ALA A 51 -22.48 19.20 -10.48
N THR A 52 -22.69 18.47 -11.58
CA THR A 52 -24.02 18.03 -12.02
C THR A 52 -24.66 17.11 -10.98
N GLN A 53 -23.95 16.08 -10.51
CA GLN A 53 -24.46 15.17 -9.48
C GLN A 53 -24.80 15.89 -8.17
N MET A 54 -23.93 16.82 -7.74
CA MET A 54 -24.18 17.65 -6.56
C MET A 54 -25.45 18.47 -6.71
N LEU A 55 -25.65 19.10 -7.87
CA LEU A 55 -26.83 19.92 -8.11
C LEU A 55 -28.11 19.07 -8.17
N GLU A 56 -28.05 17.89 -8.80
CA GLU A 56 -29.18 16.95 -8.83
C GLU A 56 -29.59 16.50 -7.43
N GLU A 57 -28.64 16.19 -6.54
CA GLU A 57 -28.95 15.80 -5.17
C GLU A 57 -29.51 16.96 -4.34
N ILE A 58 -29.00 18.19 -4.55
CA ILE A 58 -29.59 19.39 -3.94
C ILE A 58 -31.02 19.60 -4.45
N GLU A 59 -31.28 19.43 -5.74
CA GLU A 59 -32.61 19.50 -6.36
C GLU A 59 -33.59 18.51 -5.74
N LYS A 60 -33.21 17.23 -5.66
CA LYS A 60 -34.05 16.20 -5.02
C LYS A 60 -34.31 16.50 -3.55
N PHE A 61 -33.28 16.90 -2.80
CA PHE A 61 -33.45 17.20 -1.39
C PHE A 61 -34.37 18.41 -1.20
N LEU A 62 -34.20 19.48 -1.96
CA LEU A 62 -35.07 20.66 -1.87
C LEU A 62 -36.52 20.36 -2.29
N ALA A 63 -36.73 19.41 -3.22
CA ALA A 63 -38.03 18.94 -3.66
C ALA A 63 -38.73 17.95 -2.69
N PHE A 64 -38.10 17.58 -1.56
CA PHE A 64 -38.56 16.50 -0.67
C PHE A 64 -38.54 15.09 -1.31
N GLU A 65 -37.76 14.90 -2.36
CA GLU A 65 -37.60 13.60 -3.04
C GLU A 65 -36.42 12.78 -2.49
N ALA A 66 -35.48 13.43 -1.81
CA ALA A 66 -34.36 12.80 -1.11
C ALA A 66 -34.37 13.13 0.39
N ASP A 67 -33.89 12.19 1.20
CA ASP A 67 -33.77 12.33 2.65
C ASP A 67 -32.31 12.45 3.13
N GLU A 68 -32.10 12.45 4.45
CA GLU A 68 -30.76 12.52 5.03
C GLU A 68 -29.89 11.28 4.74
N ALA A 69 -30.50 10.11 4.54
CA ALA A 69 -29.78 8.88 4.22
C ALA A 69 -29.24 8.91 2.78
N ASP A 70 -30.01 9.48 1.86
CA ASP A 70 -29.56 9.73 0.48
C ASP A 70 -28.35 10.68 0.46
N ILE A 71 -28.41 11.77 1.23
CA ILE A 71 -27.26 12.69 1.39
C ILE A 71 -26.05 11.95 1.97
N ALA A 72 -26.26 11.11 2.98
CA ALA A 72 -25.17 10.35 3.60
C ALA A 72 -24.51 9.38 2.62
N LEU A 73 -25.30 8.70 1.79
CA LEU A 73 -24.79 7.80 0.75
C LEU A 73 -24.00 8.55 -0.30
N PHE A 74 -24.53 9.68 -0.79
CA PHE A 74 -23.85 10.52 -1.76
C PHE A 74 -22.53 11.11 -1.22
N ALA A 75 -22.55 11.63 0.01
CA ALA A 75 -21.36 12.16 0.68
C ALA A 75 -20.29 11.07 0.89
N SER A 76 -20.71 9.85 1.25
CA SER A 76 -19.81 8.71 1.40
C SER A 76 -19.15 8.31 0.08
N LEU A 77 -19.93 8.26 -1.01
CA LEU A 77 -19.42 7.97 -2.35
C LEU A 77 -18.39 9.02 -2.80
N LEU A 78 -18.66 10.31 -2.57
CA LEU A 78 -17.70 11.37 -2.87
C LEU A 78 -16.44 11.29 -1.99
N ALA A 79 -16.58 10.94 -0.70
CA ALA A 79 -15.44 10.73 0.19
C ALA A 79 -14.54 9.59 -0.29
N GLU A 80 -15.11 8.47 -0.73
CA GLU A 80 -14.41 7.31 -1.28
C GLU A 80 -13.69 7.63 -2.59
N GLN A 81 -14.33 8.42 -3.46
CA GLN A 81 -13.71 8.92 -4.70
C GLN A 81 -12.58 9.92 -4.42
N GLY A 82 -12.52 10.45 -3.19
CA GLY A 82 -11.41 11.25 -2.69
C GLY A 82 -11.72 12.74 -2.55
N MET A 83 -13.00 13.15 -2.50
CA MET A 83 -13.37 14.54 -2.29
C MET A 83 -12.84 15.04 -0.94
N ALA A 84 -12.18 16.19 -0.94
CA ALA A 84 -11.78 16.85 0.28
C ALA A 84 -12.93 17.66 0.87
N ILE A 85 -12.94 17.77 2.21
CA ILE A 85 -13.92 18.59 2.94
C ILE A 85 -13.87 20.04 2.44
N VAL A 86 -12.66 20.58 2.26
CA VAL A 86 -12.45 21.95 1.74
C VAL A 86 -13.14 22.15 0.40
N THR A 87 -12.96 21.22 -0.55
CA THR A 87 -13.62 21.26 -1.85
C THR A 87 -15.14 21.26 -1.71
N GLY A 88 -15.70 20.36 -0.89
CA GLY A 88 -17.13 20.29 -0.61
C GLY A 88 -17.67 21.60 -0.03
N THR A 89 -16.96 22.18 0.95
CA THR A 89 -17.31 23.48 1.57
C THR A 89 -17.31 24.61 0.55
N GLN A 90 -16.30 24.68 -0.31
CA GLN A 90 -16.19 25.76 -1.30
C GLN A 90 -17.25 25.63 -2.40
N MET A 91 -17.61 24.41 -2.78
CA MET A 91 -18.75 24.16 -3.67
C MET A 91 -20.06 24.66 -3.04
N MET A 92 -20.31 24.39 -1.76
CA MET A 92 -21.50 24.90 -1.05
C MET A 92 -21.50 26.43 -0.94
N HIS A 93 -20.36 27.03 -0.60
CA HIS A 93 -20.21 28.49 -0.55
C HIS A 93 -20.44 29.18 -1.90
N ALA A 94 -20.07 28.54 -3.01
CA ALA A 94 -20.28 29.09 -4.35
C ALA A 94 -21.76 29.23 -4.73
N LEU A 95 -22.65 28.45 -4.11
CA LEU A 95 -24.10 28.52 -4.34
C LEU A 95 -24.76 29.68 -3.58
N LEU A 96 -24.28 30.00 -2.38
CA LEU A 96 -24.89 30.99 -1.49
C LEU A 96 -25.06 32.39 -2.12
N PRO A 97 -24.06 33.00 -2.80
CA PRO A 97 -24.23 34.31 -3.41
C PRO A 97 -25.22 34.31 -4.58
N LEU A 98 -25.38 33.16 -5.26
CA LEU A 98 -26.30 33.03 -6.39
C LEU A 98 -27.76 32.94 -5.94
N LEU A 99 -27.99 32.51 -4.71
CA LEU A 99 -29.33 32.28 -4.13
C LEU A 99 -29.74 33.37 -3.13
N GLN A 100 -29.05 34.52 -3.12
CA GLN A 100 -29.36 35.64 -2.21
C GLN A 100 -30.80 36.17 -2.35
N ASN A 101 -31.39 36.03 -3.53
CA ASN A 101 -32.75 36.47 -3.83
C ASN A 101 -33.78 35.32 -3.80
N ALA A 102 -33.37 34.11 -3.44
CA ALA A 102 -34.28 32.97 -3.32
C ALA A 102 -35.19 33.10 -2.09
N GLU A 103 -36.30 32.36 -2.08
CA GLU A 103 -37.20 32.32 -0.93
C GLU A 103 -36.48 31.84 0.34
N THR A 104 -36.79 32.44 1.49
CA THR A 104 -36.17 32.10 2.78
C THR A 104 -36.26 30.59 3.10
N ALA A 105 -37.37 29.94 2.74
CA ALA A 105 -37.55 28.50 2.94
C ALA A 105 -36.55 27.66 2.13
N VAL A 106 -36.24 28.06 0.90
CA VAL A 106 -35.23 27.41 0.05
C VAL A 106 -33.84 27.59 0.65
N ILE A 107 -33.51 28.80 1.10
CA ILE A 107 -32.21 29.10 1.74
C ILE A 107 -32.03 28.28 3.02
N LEU A 108 -33.03 28.22 3.90
CA LEU A 108 -32.98 27.44 5.13
C LEU A 108 -32.75 25.96 4.84
N ARG A 109 -33.45 25.41 3.86
CA ARG A 109 -33.32 24.00 3.52
C ARG A 109 -32.01 23.67 2.80
N LEU A 110 -31.50 24.60 1.98
CA LEU A 110 -30.17 24.47 1.42
C LEU A 110 -29.11 24.46 2.53
N ASN A 111 -29.26 25.29 3.56
CA ASN A 111 -28.37 25.26 4.72
C ASN A 111 -28.46 23.92 5.46
N SER A 112 -29.65 23.34 5.62
CA SER A 112 -29.80 21.98 6.15
C SER A 112 -29.05 20.96 5.30
N PHE A 113 -29.21 21.00 3.96
CA PHE A 113 -28.45 20.13 3.06
C PHE A 113 -26.95 20.30 3.26
N GLN A 114 -26.45 21.54 3.31
CA GLN A 114 -25.02 21.84 3.49
C GLN A 114 -24.48 21.24 4.78
N ILE A 115 -25.21 21.39 5.89
CA ILE A 115 -24.83 20.86 7.19
C ILE A 115 -24.75 19.34 7.14
N HIS A 116 -25.82 18.67 6.68
CA HIS A 116 -25.85 17.21 6.58
C HIS A 116 -24.77 16.68 5.63
N PHE A 117 -24.63 17.29 4.46
CA PHE A 117 -23.64 16.88 3.46
C PHE A 117 -22.21 16.98 4.02
N LEU A 118 -21.84 18.12 4.60
CA LEU A 118 -20.49 18.33 5.13
C LEU A 118 -20.19 17.45 6.35
N GLU A 119 -21.18 17.26 7.24
CA GLU A 119 -21.05 16.35 8.38
C GLU A 119 -20.79 14.90 7.91
N LYS A 120 -21.62 14.39 6.98
CA LYS A 120 -21.48 13.02 6.47
C LYS A 120 -20.21 12.84 5.65
N LEU A 121 -19.81 13.85 4.86
CA LEU A 121 -18.55 13.85 4.12
C LEU A 121 -17.35 13.77 5.09
N ALA A 122 -17.36 14.55 6.16
CA ALA A 122 -16.31 14.53 7.17
C ALA A 122 -16.20 13.18 7.87
N ASN A 123 -17.32 12.63 8.33
CA ASN A 123 -17.38 11.32 8.99
C ASN A 123 -16.89 10.19 8.08
N ALA A 124 -17.31 10.18 6.81
CA ALA A 124 -16.86 9.19 5.84
C ALA A 124 -15.35 9.30 5.58
N ARG A 125 -14.81 10.53 5.47
CA ARG A 125 -13.37 10.77 5.30
C ARG A 125 -12.56 10.31 6.49
N GLU A 126 -13.04 10.56 7.69
CA GLU A 126 -12.40 10.09 8.92
C GLU A 126 -12.35 8.55 8.97
N GLY A 127 -13.47 7.88 8.72
CA GLY A 127 -13.53 6.42 8.71
C GLY A 127 -12.64 5.79 7.62
N ILE A 128 -12.52 6.42 6.45
CA ILE A 128 -11.57 5.99 5.42
C ILE A 128 -10.12 6.15 5.90
N GLN A 129 -9.79 7.30 6.50
CA GLN A 129 -8.44 7.56 7.01
C GLN A 129 -8.03 6.59 8.12
N GLN A 130 -8.94 6.29 9.05
CA GLN A 130 -8.71 5.31 10.12
C GLN A 130 -8.44 3.92 9.54
N ARG A 131 -9.27 3.44 8.59
CA ARG A 131 -9.05 2.15 7.93
C ARG A 131 -7.71 2.06 7.20
N TYR A 132 -7.27 3.14 6.55
CA TYR A 132 -5.95 3.18 5.92
C TYR A 132 -4.81 3.13 6.95
N GLN A 133 -4.96 3.82 8.09
CA GLN A 133 -3.97 3.78 9.18
C GLN A 133 -3.87 2.38 9.78
N GLU A 134 -5.00 1.73 10.06
CA GLU A 134 -5.05 0.35 10.57
C GLU A 134 -4.40 -0.63 9.60
N THR A 135 -4.73 -0.53 8.31
CA THR A 135 -4.16 -1.39 7.27
C THR A 135 -2.65 -1.21 7.14
N ALA A 136 -2.19 0.05 7.16
CA ALA A 136 -0.76 0.37 7.11
C ALA A 136 -0.02 -0.15 8.34
N GLN A 137 -0.61 -0.01 9.53
CA GLN A 137 -0.04 -0.54 10.77
C GLN A 137 0.08 -2.07 10.73
N ALA A 138 -0.97 -2.78 10.29
CA ALA A 138 -0.95 -4.22 10.15
C ALA A 138 0.09 -4.71 9.12
N ALA A 139 0.24 -3.99 8.01
CA ALA A 139 1.27 -4.27 7.01
C ALA A 139 2.69 -4.07 7.58
N LEU A 140 2.90 -3.00 8.35
CA LEU A 140 4.18 -2.71 9.00
C LEU A 140 4.54 -3.77 10.05
N GLN A 141 3.57 -4.22 10.85
CA GLN A 141 3.79 -5.30 11.82
C GLN A 141 4.21 -6.61 11.12
N ARG A 142 3.56 -6.95 10.01
CA ARG A 142 3.95 -8.13 9.21
C ARG A 142 5.36 -8.01 8.65
N ALA A 143 5.69 -6.88 8.04
CA ALA A 143 7.03 -6.64 7.50
C ALA A 143 8.12 -6.71 8.58
N LEU A 144 7.86 -6.16 9.77
CA LEU A 144 8.78 -6.26 10.91
C LEU A 144 8.96 -7.70 11.39
N HIS A 145 7.88 -8.49 11.43
CA HIS A 145 7.97 -9.89 11.80
C HIS A 145 8.80 -10.69 10.79
N GLU A 146 8.54 -10.52 9.50
CA GLU A 146 9.32 -11.15 8.42
C GLU A 146 10.82 -10.75 8.49
N GLN A 147 11.12 -9.49 8.81
CA GLN A 147 12.49 -9.03 8.97
C GLN A 147 13.18 -9.67 10.19
N LEU A 148 12.48 -9.83 11.32
CA LEU A 148 13.01 -10.50 12.50
C LEU A 148 13.29 -11.98 12.24
N ASP A 149 12.41 -12.66 11.51
CA ASP A 149 12.61 -14.06 11.16
C ASP A 149 13.83 -14.24 10.24
N GLN A 150 13.99 -13.35 9.25
CA GLN A 150 15.18 -13.32 8.40
C GLN A 150 16.46 -13.09 9.20
N GLN A 151 16.46 -12.14 10.14
CA GLN A 151 17.62 -11.88 11.00
C GLN A 151 17.95 -13.08 11.90
N THR A 152 16.93 -13.76 12.42
CA THR A 152 17.10 -14.95 13.25
C THR A 152 17.74 -16.07 12.43
N SER A 153 17.22 -16.34 11.24
CA SER A 153 17.79 -17.35 10.34
C SER A 153 19.23 -17.03 9.93
N LEU A 154 19.54 -15.77 9.63
CA LEU A 154 20.90 -15.32 9.33
C LEU A 154 21.84 -15.51 10.53
N HIS A 155 21.38 -15.18 11.74
CA HIS A 155 22.16 -15.35 12.95
C HIS A 155 22.42 -16.84 13.24
N GLU A 156 21.43 -17.71 13.06
CA GLU A 156 21.60 -19.16 13.19
C GLU A 156 22.60 -19.72 12.17
N ALA A 157 22.51 -19.30 10.90
CA ALA A 157 23.47 -19.70 9.87
C ALA A 157 24.90 -19.21 10.18
N GLN A 158 25.03 -17.98 10.70
CA GLN A 158 26.33 -17.45 11.16
C GLN A 158 26.88 -18.21 12.36
N LYS A 159 26.03 -18.54 13.34
CA LYS A 159 26.40 -19.34 14.50
C LYS A 159 26.90 -20.71 14.07
N GLN A 160 26.16 -21.40 13.20
CA GLN A 160 26.57 -22.69 12.66
C GLN A 160 27.92 -22.61 11.92
N ARG A 161 28.12 -21.54 11.14
CA ARG A 161 29.41 -21.32 10.47
C ARG A 161 30.55 -21.05 11.46
N ASN A 162 30.28 -20.31 12.54
CA ASN A 162 31.26 -20.06 13.61
C ASN A 162 31.63 -21.35 14.35
N ASP A 163 30.63 -22.16 14.71
CA ASP A 163 30.83 -23.46 15.36
C ASP A 163 31.69 -24.38 14.48
N ASN A 164 31.39 -24.46 13.18
CA ASN A 164 32.20 -25.22 12.22
C ASN A 164 33.65 -24.72 12.14
N LEU A 165 33.87 -23.39 12.12
CA LEU A 165 35.21 -22.82 12.12
C LEU A 165 35.97 -23.14 13.41
N ASN A 166 35.31 -23.07 14.57
CA ASN A 166 35.92 -23.43 15.85
C ASN A 166 36.30 -24.91 15.88
N GLN A 167 35.46 -25.80 15.36
CA GLN A 167 35.78 -27.23 15.23
C GLN A 167 37.03 -27.45 14.35
N ILE A 168 37.14 -26.74 13.22
CA ILE A 168 38.33 -26.80 12.35
C ILE A 168 39.58 -26.29 13.08
N LEU A 169 39.47 -25.20 13.84
CA LEU A 169 40.59 -24.66 14.62
C LEU A 169 41.03 -25.64 15.71
N HIS A 170 40.08 -26.25 16.43
CA HIS A 170 40.37 -27.29 17.42
C HIS A 170 41.03 -28.52 16.79
N LEU A 171 40.53 -28.97 15.62
CA LEU A 171 41.14 -30.06 14.86
C LEU A 171 42.58 -29.72 14.47
N ASN A 172 42.83 -28.53 13.91
CA ASN A 172 44.19 -28.10 13.54
C ASN A 172 45.13 -28.06 14.74
N ALA A 173 44.67 -27.54 15.88
CA ALA A 173 45.45 -27.54 17.11
C ALA A 173 45.78 -28.98 17.57
N HIS A 174 44.81 -29.89 17.50
CA HIS A 174 45.02 -31.31 17.85
C HIS A 174 46.02 -31.99 16.91
N LEU A 175 45.85 -31.83 15.59
CA LEU A 175 46.76 -32.39 14.58
C LEU A 175 48.19 -31.89 14.75
N SER A 176 48.38 -30.62 15.13
CA SER A 176 49.72 -30.06 15.36
C SER A 176 50.52 -30.73 16.47
N GLN A 177 49.84 -31.43 17.39
CA GLN A 177 50.45 -32.13 18.52
C GLN A 177 50.80 -33.59 18.20
N ILE A 178 50.34 -34.12 17.05
CA ILE A 178 50.56 -35.50 16.64
C ILE A 178 51.88 -35.61 15.88
N ASN A 179 52.82 -36.38 16.44
CA ASN A 179 54.14 -36.59 15.83
C ASN A 179 54.18 -37.78 14.84
N ASP A 180 53.20 -38.70 14.89
CA ASP A 180 53.13 -39.83 13.98
C ASP A 180 52.32 -39.49 12.71
N LYS A 181 52.94 -39.66 11.54
CA LYS A 181 52.33 -39.34 10.24
C LYS A 181 51.08 -40.18 9.95
N ALA A 182 51.07 -41.46 10.32
CA ALA A 182 49.92 -42.33 10.03
C ALA A 182 48.71 -41.96 10.89
N THR A 183 48.94 -41.70 12.18
CA THR A 183 47.91 -41.23 13.12
C THR A 183 47.41 -39.83 12.74
N LEU A 184 48.31 -38.92 12.35
CA LEU A 184 47.94 -37.57 11.91
C LEU A 184 46.99 -37.60 10.70
N LEU A 185 47.28 -38.42 9.69
CA LEU A 185 46.46 -38.51 8.49
C LEU A 185 45.09 -39.16 8.77
N ARG A 186 45.03 -40.12 9.70
CA ARG A 186 43.77 -40.74 10.11
C ARG A 186 42.88 -39.75 10.88
N GLU A 187 43.44 -39.07 11.88
CA GLU A 187 42.71 -38.06 12.65
C GLU A 187 42.30 -36.86 11.79
N ALA A 188 43.12 -36.46 10.83
CA ALA A 188 42.77 -35.40 9.89
C ALA A 188 41.58 -35.79 9.01
N VAL A 189 41.53 -37.02 8.51
CA VAL A 189 40.42 -37.52 7.67
C VAL A 189 39.14 -37.69 8.47
N ASN A 190 39.22 -38.24 9.68
CA ASN A 190 38.06 -38.34 10.56
C ASN A 190 37.52 -36.95 10.95
N GLY A 191 38.43 -36.05 11.35
CA GLY A 191 38.08 -34.68 11.70
C GLY A 191 37.48 -33.89 10.52
N MET A 192 37.99 -34.08 9.30
CA MET A 192 37.42 -33.48 8.09
C MET A 192 36.02 -34.00 7.79
N CYS A 193 35.75 -35.30 7.98
CA CYS A 193 34.40 -35.86 7.81
C CYS A 193 33.41 -35.19 8.78
N VAL A 194 33.81 -35.01 10.04
CA VAL A 194 32.96 -34.39 11.09
C VAL A 194 32.77 -32.90 10.83
N ALA A 195 33.85 -32.15 10.61
CA ALA A 195 33.80 -30.68 10.50
C ALA A 195 33.12 -30.18 9.21
N LEU A 196 33.21 -30.94 8.12
CA LEU A 196 32.58 -30.60 6.83
C LEU A 196 31.26 -31.34 6.60
N ASN A 197 30.83 -32.18 7.55
CA ASN A 197 29.66 -33.07 7.42
C ASN A 197 29.68 -33.90 6.12
N ILE A 198 30.84 -34.49 5.82
CA ILE A 198 31.04 -35.34 4.64
C ILE A 198 30.97 -36.80 5.09
N ALA A 199 30.12 -37.60 4.44
CA ALA A 199 29.88 -38.98 4.83
C ALA A 199 31.16 -39.85 4.78
N HIS A 200 31.97 -39.70 3.73
CA HIS A 200 33.21 -40.46 3.55
C HIS A 200 34.28 -39.61 2.87
N VAL A 201 35.51 -39.73 3.34
CA VAL A 201 36.71 -39.09 2.78
C VAL A 201 37.76 -40.17 2.58
N THR A 202 38.39 -40.16 1.41
CA THR A 202 39.50 -41.06 1.06
C THR A 202 40.68 -40.22 0.61
N LEU A 203 41.84 -40.47 1.19
CA LEU A 203 43.07 -39.74 0.92
C LEU A 203 44.00 -40.60 0.07
N PHE A 204 44.35 -40.10 -1.11
CA PHE A 204 45.28 -40.75 -2.04
C PHE A 204 46.60 -39.99 -2.05
N GLU A 205 47.72 -40.71 -2.12
CA GLU A 205 49.05 -40.14 -2.31
C GLU A 205 49.65 -40.69 -3.60
N ALA A 206 50.20 -39.80 -4.42
CA ALA A 206 50.99 -40.20 -5.55
C ALA A 206 52.33 -40.78 -5.05
N ALA A 207 52.63 -42.01 -5.40
CA ALA A 207 53.99 -42.55 -5.28
C ALA A 207 54.93 -41.77 -6.23
N GLN A 208 56.22 -42.09 -6.21
CA GLN A 208 57.30 -41.42 -6.98
C GLN A 208 57.01 -41.17 -8.48
N SER A 209 55.96 -41.75 -9.07
CA SER A 209 55.42 -41.45 -10.39
C SER A 209 53.93 -41.04 -10.31
N PRO A 210 53.49 -39.99 -11.04
CA PRO A 210 52.10 -39.49 -11.04
C PRO A 210 51.06 -40.49 -11.59
N LYS A 211 51.51 -41.64 -12.10
CA LYS A 211 50.64 -42.73 -12.56
C LYS A 211 50.29 -43.75 -11.47
N ASN A 212 50.97 -43.70 -10.32
CA ASN A 212 50.82 -44.68 -9.24
C ASN A 212 50.25 -44.00 -8.00
N TRP A 213 48.92 -43.99 -7.87
CA TRP A 213 48.22 -43.50 -6.68
C TRP A 213 47.99 -44.64 -5.70
N ARG A 214 48.29 -44.41 -4.42
CA ARG A 214 47.96 -45.35 -3.34
C ARG A 214 46.96 -44.72 -2.39
N VAL A 215 46.02 -45.53 -1.88
CA VAL A 215 45.16 -45.13 -0.77
C VAL A 215 46.02 -45.07 0.50
N ILE A 216 46.03 -43.93 1.17
CA ILE A 216 46.67 -43.78 2.48
C ILE A 216 45.69 -44.16 3.59
N THR A 217 44.49 -43.58 3.54
CA THR A 217 43.48 -43.73 4.59
C THR A 217 42.10 -43.44 4.00
N THR A 218 41.06 -44.07 4.56
CA THR A 218 39.68 -43.94 4.11
C THR A 218 38.72 -44.08 5.29
N THR A 219 37.63 -43.34 5.26
CA THR A 219 36.46 -43.56 6.13
C THR A 219 35.33 -44.28 5.40
N ALA A 220 35.54 -44.69 4.15
CA ALA A 220 34.57 -45.46 3.38
C ALA A 220 34.65 -46.96 3.76
N PRO A 221 33.54 -47.59 4.18
CA PRO A 221 33.54 -48.99 4.65
C PRO A 221 33.82 -50.02 3.55
N PHE A 222 33.75 -49.62 2.28
CA PHE A 222 33.96 -50.50 1.12
C PHE A 222 35.40 -50.49 0.57
N LEU A 223 36.28 -49.63 1.11
CA LEU A 223 37.70 -49.53 0.69
C LEU A 223 38.68 -50.11 1.72
N THR A 224 38.20 -50.67 2.83
CA THR A 224 39.01 -51.26 3.91
C THR A 224 39.38 -52.73 3.69
N GLN A 225 39.44 -53.22 2.44
CA GLN A 225 39.89 -54.58 2.09
C GLN A 225 41.33 -54.59 1.57
#